data_AF-A0A1H9VBL0-F1
#
_entry.id   AF-A0A1H9VBL0-F1
#
_cell.length_a   1.000
_cell.length_b   1.000
_cell.length_c   1.000
_cell.angle_alpha   90.00
_cell.angle_beta   90.00
_cell.angle_gamma   90.00
#
_symmetry.space_group_name_H-M   'P 1'
#
loop_
_entity.id
_entity.type
_entity.pdbx_description
1 polymer ?
#
loop_
_entity_poly.entity_id
_entity_poly.type
_entity_poly.pdbx_seq_one_letter_code
_entity_poly.pdbx_strand_id
1 'polypeptide(L)'
;MSYPPPPGQQPNPYATPQQGSQGAPYGYPGQGAGQPGYAQPGYNQPGYGYPGGVPPYPGGPGGGIQPTVSMPGQVVTARVLLFVAGSFWALLAVIVFFVGLVANDAVSDIPGVDAAGGAALGAAFIGLLIFGGLAALHIVPASMFGKGRIGTRVTAIIAASVNALLPLLLCFGALGSAVGGEDAASMFFWYILWLATAVLTLVFCCLSPASQWFNRPQY
;
A
#
# COMPACT_ATOMS: atom_id res chain seq x y z
N MET A 1 -35.82 10.24 -61.44
CA MET A 1 -34.60 11.07 -61.59
C MET A 1 -34.07 11.33 -60.19
N SER A 2 -33.04 10.58 -59.78
CA SER A 2 -32.43 10.65 -58.45
C SER A 2 -31.02 11.19 -58.60
N TYR A 3 -30.73 12.31 -57.94
CA TYR A 3 -29.40 12.96 -57.97
C TYR A 3 -28.37 12.11 -57.22
N PRO A 4 -27.08 12.17 -57.62
CA PRO A 4 -25.99 11.51 -56.89
C PRO A 4 -25.70 12.24 -55.57
N PRO A 5 -25.34 11.52 -54.49
CA PRO A 5 -24.96 12.13 -53.23
C PRO A 5 -23.57 12.81 -53.29
N PRO A 6 -23.35 13.90 -52.54
CA PRO A 6 -22.10 14.64 -52.55
C PRO A 6 -20.97 13.85 -51.84
N PRO A 7 -19.72 13.89 -52.32
CA PRO A 7 -18.61 13.22 -51.68
C PRO A 7 -17.97 14.08 -50.60
N GLY A 8 -17.79 13.51 -49.40
CA GLY A 8 -16.86 14.01 -48.39
C GLY A 8 -17.50 14.57 -47.13
N GLN A 9 -17.88 13.69 -46.19
CA GLN A 9 -17.76 13.97 -44.75
C GLN A 9 -17.26 12.70 -44.07
N GLN A 10 -16.03 12.75 -43.58
CA GLN A 10 -15.40 11.69 -42.81
C GLN A 10 -16.15 11.51 -41.48
N PRO A 11 -16.42 10.27 -41.00
CA PRO A 11 -17.01 10.06 -39.69
C PRO A 11 -16.04 10.53 -38.59
N ASN A 12 -16.49 11.46 -37.76
CA ASN A 12 -15.74 11.96 -36.61
C ASN A 12 -15.63 10.86 -35.52
N PRO A 13 -14.44 10.38 -35.12
CA PRO A 13 -14.29 9.21 -34.24
C PRO A 13 -14.66 9.43 -32.77
N TYR A 14 -15.13 10.63 -32.39
CA TYR A 14 -15.37 11.05 -31.01
C TYR A 14 -16.85 11.30 -30.66
N ALA A 15 -17.79 10.84 -31.50
CA ALA A 15 -19.20 10.90 -31.12
C ALA A 15 -19.51 9.85 -30.03
N THR A 16 -19.74 10.32 -28.80
CA THR A 16 -20.29 9.53 -27.70
C THR A 16 -21.72 9.09 -28.01
N PRO A 17 -22.11 7.80 -27.86
CA PRO A 17 -23.49 7.40 -28.01
C PRO A 17 -24.32 7.87 -26.80
N GLN A 18 -25.40 8.60 -27.11
CA GLN A 18 -26.44 9.05 -26.19
C GLN A 18 -27.74 8.26 -26.50
N GLN A 19 -28.59 8.07 -25.47
CA GLN A 19 -29.88 7.36 -25.40
C GLN A 19 -29.79 5.95 -24.76
N GLY A 20 -30.70 5.53 -23.87
CA GLY A 20 -32.00 6.08 -23.48
C GLY A 20 -32.61 5.28 -22.31
N SER A 21 -33.68 5.82 -21.77
CA SER A 21 -34.38 5.50 -20.52
C SER A 21 -35.50 4.42 -20.62
N GLN A 22 -35.90 3.91 -19.45
CA GLN A 22 -37.22 3.35 -19.02
C GLN A 22 -37.43 1.80 -18.94
N GLY A 23 -37.91 1.36 -17.77
CA GLY A 23 -38.96 0.32 -17.62
C GLY A 23 -38.58 -1.07 -17.05
N ALA A 24 -39.04 -1.40 -15.84
CA ALA A 24 -39.23 -2.78 -15.31
C ALA A 24 -40.67 -3.30 -15.65
N PRO A 25 -41.22 -4.49 -15.26
CA PRO A 25 -40.72 -5.70 -14.53
C PRO A 25 -41.23 -7.09 -15.10
N TYR A 26 -40.98 -8.20 -14.38
CA TYR A 26 -41.66 -9.54 -14.35
C TYR A 26 -41.22 -10.75 -15.25
N GLY A 27 -41.08 -11.94 -14.62
CA GLY A 27 -41.48 -13.26 -15.19
C GLY A 27 -40.43 -14.41 -15.24
N TYR A 28 -40.71 -15.55 -14.58
CA TYR A 28 -39.94 -16.82 -14.48
C TYR A 28 -40.41 -17.86 -15.57
N PRO A 29 -40.04 -19.17 -15.54
CA PRO A 29 -38.84 -19.90 -16.01
C PRO A 29 -39.05 -20.69 -17.34
N GLY A 30 -38.02 -21.32 -17.92
CA GLY A 30 -38.20 -22.28 -19.02
C GLY A 30 -36.94 -22.98 -19.54
N GLN A 31 -36.89 -24.30 -19.33
CA GLN A 31 -35.92 -25.30 -19.82
C GLN A 31 -36.20 -25.63 -21.31
N GLY A 32 -35.18 -25.78 -22.17
CA GLY A 32 -35.40 -26.31 -23.52
C GLY A 32 -34.21 -26.18 -24.49
N ALA A 33 -33.91 -27.26 -25.19
CA ALA A 33 -32.72 -27.49 -26.02
C ALA A 33 -32.83 -27.01 -27.48
N GLY A 34 -31.68 -26.78 -28.14
CA GLY A 34 -31.51 -26.97 -29.60
C GLY A 34 -31.08 -25.77 -30.46
N GLN A 35 -29.76 -25.70 -30.78
CA GLN A 35 -29.12 -25.05 -31.96
C GLN A 35 -29.34 -23.52 -32.21
N PRO A 36 -28.70 -22.89 -33.23
CA PRO A 36 -27.26 -22.68 -33.42
C PRO A 36 -26.89 -21.18 -33.50
N GLY A 37 -25.69 -20.82 -33.06
CA GLY A 37 -24.92 -19.65 -33.53
C GLY A 37 -25.43 -18.24 -33.19
N TYR A 38 -24.85 -17.61 -32.16
CA TYR A 38 -24.59 -16.17 -32.15
C TYR A 38 -23.25 -15.92 -31.47
N ALA A 39 -22.25 -15.54 -32.27
CA ALA A 39 -20.97 -15.06 -31.79
C ALA A 39 -21.19 -13.75 -31.05
N GLN A 40 -20.99 -13.77 -29.72
CA GLN A 40 -20.91 -12.56 -28.93
C GLN A 40 -19.61 -11.80 -29.28
N PRO A 41 -19.66 -10.50 -29.55
CA PRO A 41 -18.47 -9.69 -29.78
C PRO A 41 -17.57 -9.73 -28.54
N GLY A 42 -16.39 -10.31 -28.70
CA GLY A 42 -15.38 -10.32 -27.66
C GLY A 42 -15.01 -8.89 -27.27
N TYR A 43 -15.19 -8.58 -25.99
CA TYR A 43 -14.63 -7.39 -25.37
C TYR A 43 -13.11 -7.46 -25.48
N ASN A 44 -12.56 -6.73 -26.45
CA ASN A 44 -11.13 -6.53 -26.61
C ASN A 44 -10.67 -5.53 -25.53
N GLN A 45 -10.23 -6.03 -24.38
CA GLN A 45 -9.52 -5.18 -23.41
C GLN A 45 -8.11 -4.88 -23.94
N PRO A 46 -7.69 -3.62 -24.00
CA PRO A 46 -6.36 -3.23 -24.47
C PRO A 46 -5.27 -3.87 -23.59
N GLY A 47 -4.47 -4.74 -24.21
CA GLY A 47 -3.34 -5.41 -23.58
C GLY A 47 -2.23 -4.43 -23.20
N TYR A 48 -1.91 -4.38 -21.91
CA TYR A 48 -0.70 -3.78 -21.40
C TYR A 48 0.30 -4.90 -21.10
N GLY A 49 1.39 -4.94 -21.87
CA GLY A 49 2.38 -6.02 -21.84
C GLY A 49 3.17 -6.06 -20.53
N TYR A 50 3.29 -7.27 -19.96
CA TYR A 50 4.31 -7.59 -18.97
C TYR A 50 4.98 -8.93 -19.33
N PRO A 51 6.32 -8.98 -19.46
CA PRO A 51 7.04 -10.21 -19.77
C PRO A 51 7.22 -11.05 -18.50
N GLY A 52 6.69 -12.28 -18.51
CA GLY A 52 6.86 -13.23 -17.40
C GLY A 52 5.75 -14.26 -17.28
N GLY A 53 5.40 -14.94 -18.39
CA GLY A 53 4.43 -16.02 -18.38
C GLY A 53 5.07 -17.34 -17.95
N VAL A 54 4.67 -17.86 -16.80
CA VAL A 54 4.89 -19.26 -16.40
C VAL A 54 4.04 -20.16 -17.32
N PRO A 55 4.55 -21.31 -17.80
CA PRO A 55 3.82 -22.16 -18.74
C PRO A 55 2.50 -22.68 -18.13
N PRO A 56 1.35 -22.59 -18.84
CA PRO A 56 0.09 -23.09 -18.33
C PRO A 56 0.08 -24.62 -18.34
N TYR A 57 -0.24 -25.23 -17.20
CA TYR A 57 -0.51 -26.67 -17.14
C TYR A 57 -1.91 -26.97 -17.72
N PRO A 58 -2.09 -28.01 -18.56
CA PRO A 58 -3.36 -28.29 -19.22
C PRO A 58 -4.44 -28.77 -18.24
N GLY A 59 -5.32 -27.86 -17.82
CA GLY A 59 -6.57 -28.16 -17.11
C GLY A 59 -7.71 -28.41 -18.11
N GLY A 60 -8.43 -29.51 -17.93
CA GLY A 60 -9.39 -30.05 -18.90
C GLY A 60 -10.66 -29.22 -19.19
N PRO A 61 -11.49 -29.71 -20.13
CA PRO A 61 -12.61 -28.96 -20.72
C PRO A 61 -13.68 -28.62 -19.68
N GLY A 62 -13.84 -27.33 -19.39
CA GLY A 62 -14.92 -26.78 -18.54
C GLY A 62 -14.46 -26.13 -17.25
N GLY A 63 -13.21 -26.33 -16.82
CA GLY A 63 -12.63 -25.62 -15.68
C GLY A 63 -11.89 -24.39 -16.15
N GLY A 64 -12.54 -23.22 -16.14
CA GLY A 64 -11.85 -21.95 -16.38
C GLY A 64 -10.69 -21.80 -15.40
N ILE A 65 -9.46 -21.95 -15.88
CA ILE A 65 -8.23 -21.68 -15.14
C ILE A 65 -8.28 -20.20 -14.77
N GLN A 66 -8.69 -19.89 -13.54
CA GLN A 66 -8.61 -18.53 -13.03
C GLN A 66 -7.12 -18.18 -12.93
N PRO A 67 -6.65 -17.12 -13.60
CA PRO A 67 -5.25 -16.73 -13.54
C PRO A 67 -4.86 -16.48 -12.08
N THR A 68 -3.80 -17.13 -11.61
CA THR A 68 -3.17 -16.74 -10.34
C THR A 68 -2.63 -15.33 -10.51
N VAL A 69 -3.34 -14.34 -9.97
CA VAL A 69 -2.90 -12.94 -10.01
C VAL A 69 -1.70 -12.81 -9.07
N SER A 70 -0.53 -12.49 -9.64
CA SER A 70 0.68 -12.19 -8.88
C SER A 70 0.61 -10.78 -8.27
N MET A 71 1.20 -10.59 -7.09
CA MET A 71 1.26 -9.28 -6.44
C MET A 71 2.06 -8.28 -7.32
N PRO A 72 1.52 -7.09 -7.63
CA PRO A 72 2.26 -6.09 -8.39
C PRO A 72 3.55 -5.67 -7.67
N GLY A 73 4.63 -5.45 -8.43
CA GLY A 73 5.95 -5.13 -7.86
C GLY A 73 5.93 -3.92 -6.92
N GLN A 74 5.13 -2.89 -7.21
CA GLN A 74 4.96 -1.71 -6.34
C GLN A 74 4.37 -2.08 -4.97
N VAL A 75 3.42 -3.02 -4.93
CA VAL A 75 2.82 -3.51 -3.68
C VAL A 75 3.83 -4.34 -2.90
N VAL A 76 4.65 -5.15 -3.59
CA VAL A 76 5.77 -5.88 -2.97
C VAL A 76 6.78 -4.90 -2.37
N THR A 77 7.17 -3.85 -3.09
CA THR A 77 8.11 -2.85 -2.58
C THR A 77 7.54 -2.12 -1.36
N ALA A 78 6.29 -1.67 -1.41
CA ALA A 78 5.62 -1.06 -0.25
C ALA A 78 5.59 -2.02 0.96
N ARG A 79 5.35 -3.31 0.71
CA ARG A 79 5.40 -4.35 1.75
C ARG A 79 6.76 -4.40 2.43
N VAL A 80 7.83 -4.43 1.65
CA VAL A 80 9.21 -4.51 2.15
C VAL A 80 9.58 -3.26 2.92
N LEU A 81 9.26 -2.07 2.38
CA LEU A 81 9.54 -0.81 3.07
C LEU A 81 8.81 -0.69 4.42
N LEU A 82 7.57 -1.18 4.53
CA LEU A 82 6.88 -1.27 5.82
C LEU A 82 7.59 -2.22 6.80
N PHE A 83 8.07 -3.37 6.34
CA PHE A 83 8.85 -4.27 7.22
C PHE A 83 10.16 -3.62 7.69
N VAL A 84 10.85 -2.91 6.80
CA VAL A 84 12.08 -2.17 7.16
C VAL A 84 11.76 -1.10 8.20
N ALA A 85 10.76 -0.26 7.95
CA ALA A 85 10.33 0.78 8.89
C ALA A 85 9.94 0.19 10.25
N GLY A 86 9.10 -0.85 10.24
CA GLY A 86 8.67 -1.53 11.45
C GLY A 86 9.81 -2.19 12.22
N SER A 87 10.83 -2.71 11.53
CA SER A 87 12.01 -3.32 12.16
C SER A 87 12.86 -2.28 12.88
N PHE A 88 13.05 -1.10 12.28
CA PHE A 88 13.76 0.00 12.95
C PHE A 88 12.97 0.52 14.17
N TRP A 89 11.64 0.63 14.08
CA TRP A 89 10.82 0.98 15.23
C TRP A 89 10.91 -0.07 16.34
N ALA A 90 10.89 -1.36 16.00
CA ALA A 90 11.03 -2.44 16.96
C ALA A 90 12.41 -2.40 17.64
N LEU A 91 13.47 -2.19 16.85
CA LEU A 91 14.83 -2.06 17.37
C LEU A 91 14.95 -0.87 18.33
N LEU A 92 14.41 0.29 17.96
CA LEU A 92 14.40 1.47 18.82
C LEU A 92 13.63 1.21 20.12
N ALA A 93 12.49 0.52 20.05
CA ALA A 93 11.71 0.16 21.23
C ALA A 93 12.53 -0.71 22.21
N VAL A 94 13.25 -1.70 21.69
CA VAL A 94 14.12 -2.57 22.49
C VAL A 94 15.29 -1.78 23.09
N ILE A 95 15.95 -0.93 22.30
CA ILE A 95 17.07 -0.10 22.78
C ILE A 95 16.62 0.83 23.91
N VAL A 96 15.52 1.56 23.71
CA VAL A 96 14.98 2.49 24.72
C VAL A 96 14.64 1.76 26.01
N PHE A 97 13.99 0.59 25.90
CA PHE A 97 13.67 -0.22 27.06
C PHE A 97 14.92 -0.70 27.79
N PHE A 98 15.91 -1.20 27.05
CA PHE A 98 17.17 -1.69 27.61
C PHE A 98 17.96 -0.58 28.31
N VAL A 99 18.04 0.62 27.72
CA VAL A 99 18.69 1.78 28.34
C VAL A 99 18.01 2.14 29.66
N GLY A 100 16.67 2.10 29.73
CA GLY A 100 15.95 2.34 30.97
C GLY A 100 16.22 1.31 32.06
N LEU A 101 16.33 0.03 31.69
CA LEU A 101 16.70 -1.04 32.62
C LEU A 101 18.10 -0.80 33.20
N VAL A 102 19.08 -0.52 32.34
CA VAL A 102 20.46 -0.23 32.76
C VAL A 102 20.53 1.03 33.63
N ALA A 103 19.78 2.08 33.27
CA ALA A 103 19.74 3.31 34.05
C ALA A 103 19.15 3.10 35.45
N ASN A 104 18.10 2.29 35.58
CA ASN A 104 17.50 1.94 36.86
C ASN A 104 18.44 1.10 37.72
N ASP A 105 19.12 0.11 37.12
CA ASP A 105 20.10 -0.74 37.81
C ASP A 105 21.28 0.09 38.32
N ALA A 106 21.83 0.98 37.49
CA ALA A 106 23.00 1.81 37.82
C ALA A 106 22.79 2.77 39.01
N VAL A 107 21.55 3.12 39.33
CA VAL A 107 21.24 4.03 40.45
C VAL A 107 20.61 3.33 41.65
N SER A 108 20.34 2.02 41.54
CA SER A 108 19.62 1.25 42.55
C SER A 108 20.36 1.12 43.89
N ASP A 109 21.69 1.21 43.88
CA ASP A 109 22.53 1.15 45.08
C ASP A 109 22.83 2.52 45.69
N ILE A 110 22.34 3.62 45.08
CA ILE A 110 22.62 4.98 45.55
C ILE A 110 21.47 5.44 46.48
N PRO A 111 21.72 5.64 47.79
CA PRO A 111 20.67 6.06 48.70
C PRO A 111 20.07 7.42 48.32
N GLY A 112 18.74 7.48 48.23
CA GLY A 112 18.00 8.73 48.00
C GLY A 112 17.70 9.07 46.54
N VAL A 113 18.08 8.20 45.58
CA VAL A 113 17.76 8.40 44.15
C VAL A 113 16.87 7.30 43.54
N ASP A 114 16.29 6.44 44.37
CA ASP A 114 15.40 5.34 43.92
C ASP A 114 14.25 5.82 43.03
N ALA A 115 13.68 6.99 43.35
CA ALA A 115 12.63 7.62 42.57
C ALA A 115 13.08 7.96 41.14
N ALA A 116 14.35 8.35 40.95
CA ALA A 116 14.91 8.66 39.65
C ALA A 116 15.11 7.38 38.81
N GLY A 117 15.60 6.29 39.43
CA GLY A 117 15.70 4.98 38.78
C GLY A 117 14.34 4.46 38.31
N GLY A 118 13.36 4.47 39.21
CA GLY A 118 11.98 4.08 38.89
C GLY A 118 11.35 4.96 37.80
N ALA A 119 11.62 6.27 37.79
CA ALA A 119 11.16 7.17 36.75
C ALA A 119 11.80 6.87 35.39
N ALA A 120 13.10 6.56 35.35
CA ALA A 120 13.80 6.19 34.12
C ALA A 120 13.24 4.89 33.52
N LEU A 121 13.00 3.87 34.35
CA LEU A 121 12.37 2.62 33.92
C LEU A 121 10.93 2.85 33.43
N GLY A 122 10.15 3.65 34.16
CA GLY A 122 8.80 4.02 33.76
C GLY A 122 8.74 4.72 32.40
N ALA A 123 9.63 5.69 32.18
CA ALA A 123 9.76 6.38 30.90
C ALA A 123 10.16 5.41 29.77
N ALA A 124 11.08 4.49 30.05
CA ALA A 124 11.51 3.48 29.08
C ALA A 124 10.39 2.49 28.73
N PHE A 125 9.53 2.13 29.69
CA PHE A 125 8.36 1.30 29.43
C PHE A 125 7.34 2.03 28.53
N ILE A 126 7.10 3.32 28.77
CA ILE A 126 6.27 4.15 27.89
C ILE A 126 6.90 4.21 26.48
N GLY A 127 8.21 4.40 26.39
CA GLY A 127 8.95 4.36 25.13
C GLY A 127 8.79 3.04 24.39
N LEU A 128 8.89 1.91 25.10
CA LEU A 128 8.66 0.57 24.56
C LEU A 128 7.25 0.45 23.96
N LEU A 129 6.22 0.93 24.66
CA LEU A 129 4.84 0.87 24.17
C LEU A 129 4.62 1.75 22.93
N ILE A 130 5.17 2.96 22.92
CA ILE A 130 5.05 3.88 21.78
C ILE A 130 5.78 3.32 20.56
N PHE A 131 7.07 3.02 20.68
CA PHE A 131 7.87 2.54 19.55
C PHE A 131 7.50 1.11 19.14
N GLY A 132 7.14 0.25 20.09
CA GLY A 132 6.59 -1.09 19.82
C GLY A 132 5.23 -1.02 19.14
N GLY A 133 4.38 -0.07 19.52
CA GLY A 133 3.12 0.22 18.84
C GLY A 133 3.33 0.71 17.41
N LEU A 134 4.29 1.61 17.19
CA LEU A 134 4.70 2.03 15.84
C LEU A 134 5.25 0.85 15.03
N ALA A 135 6.06 -0.02 15.63
CA ALA A 135 6.54 -1.23 14.96
C ALA A 135 5.39 -2.13 14.52
N ALA A 136 4.43 -2.38 15.42
CA ALA A 136 3.25 -3.18 15.13
C ALA A 136 2.39 -2.55 14.02
N LEU A 137 2.21 -1.22 14.05
CA LEU A 137 1.47 -0.47 13.02
C LEU A 137 2.04 -0.69 11.61
N HIS A 138 3.34 -0.95 11.48
CA HIS A 138 4.00 -1.20 10.19
C HIS A 138 4.07 -2.69 9.83
N ILE A 139 4.47 -3.54 10.78
CA ILE A 139 4.69 -4.97 10.54
C ILE A 139 3.36 -5.69 10.26
N VAL A 140 2.29 -5.35 10.98
CA VAL A 140 0.98 -6.00 10.83
C VAL A 140 0.43 -5.84 9.40
N PRO A 141 0.26 -4.62 8.84
CA PRO A 141 -0.21 -4.50 7.46
C PRO A 141 0.76 -5.15 6.47
N ALA A 142 2.07 -5.00 6.65
CA ALA A 142 3.07 -5.63 5.77
C ALA A 142 2.92 -7.17 5.72
N SER A 143 2.67 -7.81 6.86
CA SER A 143 2.43 -9.25 6.94
C SER A 143 1.16 -9.68 6.19
N MET A 144 0.18 -8.79 6.12
CA MET A 144 -1.13 -9.06 5.52
C MET A 144 -1.19 -8.78 4.02
N PHE A 145 -0.22 -8.12 3.38
CA PHE A 145 -0.33 -7.75 1.95
C PHE A 145 -0.64 -8.92 1.01
N GLY A 146 -0.17 -10.13 1.34
CA GLY A 146 -0.45 -11.34 0.55
C GLY A 146 -1.92 -11.75 0.54
N LYS A 147 -2.67 -11.52 1.64
CA LYS A 147 -4.07 -11.96 1.83
C LYS A 147 -5.04 -10.82 2.17
N GLY A 148 -4.52 -9.61 2.29
CA GLY A 148 -5.22 -8.43 2.78
C GLY A 148 -6.20 -7.87 1.78
N ARG A 149 -7.25 -7.22 2.30
CA ARG A 149 -8.26 -6.49 1.54
C ARG A 149 -8.00 -4.98 1.64
N ILE A 150 -9.00 -4.17 1.26
CA ILE A 150 -9.00 -2.72 1.39
C ILE A 150 -8.52 -2.25 2.77
N GLY A 151 -8.92 -2.91 3.87
CA GLY A 151 -8.48 -2.56 5.22
C GLY A 151 -6.96 -2.58 5.38
N THR A 152 -6.28 -3.60 4.85
CA THR A 152 -4.80 -3.71 4.90
C THR A 152 -4.13 -2.56 4.15
N ARG A 153 -4.68 -2.17 2.99
CA ARG A 153 -4.20 -1.02 2.22
C ARG A 153 -4.34 0.28 3.01
N VAL A 154 -5.50 0.50 3.61
CA VAL A 154 -5.78 1.72 4.39
C VAL A 154 -4.84 1.79 5.60
N THR A 155 -4.66 0.70 6.35
CA THR A 155 -3.72 0.67 7.48
C THR A 155 -2.29 0.93 7.03
N ALA A 156 -1.86 0.42 5.87
CA ALA A 156 -0.54 0.73 5.31
C ALA A 156 -0.37 2.22 4.95
N ILE A 157 -1.42 2.86 4.40
CA ILE A 157 -1.41 4.30 4.13
C ILE A 157 -1.30 5.09 5.43
N ILE A 158 -2.01 4.69 6.49
CA ILE A 158 -1.91 5.31 7.81
C ILE A 158 -0.50 5.13 8.38
N ALA A 159 0.05 3.91 8.34
CA ALA A 159 1.40 3.62 8.80
C ALA A 159 2.45 4.47 8.07
N ALA A 160 2.41 4.50 6.74
CA ALA A 160 3.34 5.30 5.93
C ALA A 160 3.18 6.80 6.17
N SER A 161 1.95 7.30 6.34
CA SER A 161 1.68 8.69 6.70
C SER A 161 2.32 9.07 8.03
N VAL A 162 2.09 8.25 9.07
CA VAL A 162 2.68 8.47 10.40
C VAL A 162 4.21 8.42 10.33
N ASN A 163 4.77 7.46 9.57
CA ASN A 163 6.22 7.34 9.39
C ASN A 163 6.84 8.54 8.66
N ALA A 164 6.08 9.23 7.81
CA ALA A 164 6.54 10.41 7.08
C ALA A 164 6.56 11.67 7.97
N LEU A 165 5.72 11.75 9.01
CA LEU A 165 5.62 12.95 9.85
C LEU A 165 6.90 13.27 10.61
N LEU A 166 7.52 12.27 11.23
CA LEU A 166 8.74 12.48 12.03
C LEU A 166 9.92 13.02 11.19
N PRO A 167 10.36 12.37 10.10
CA PRO A 167 11.46 12.89 9.30
C PRO A 167 11.10 14.22 8.61
N LEU A 168 9.83 14.44 8.27
CA LEU A 168 9.38 15.72 7.72
C LEU A 168 9.57 16.87 8.72
N LEU A 169 9.16 16.66 9.98
CA LEU A 169 9.35 17.63 11.06
C LEU A 169 10.84 17.88 11.31
N LEU A 170 11.64 16.82 11.34
CA LEU A 170 13.10 16.91 11.54
C LEU A 170 13.80 17.63 10.38
N CYS A 171 13.35 17.44 9.14
CA CYS A 171 13.85 18.19 7.98
C CYS A 171 13.58 19.70 8.12
N PHE A 172 12.38 20.11 8.52
CA PHE A 172 12.07 21.53 8.73
C PHE A 172 12.84 22.12 9.92
N GLY A 173 12.98 21.37 11.01
CA GLY A 173 13.81 21.76 12.15
C GLY A 173 15.27 21.95 11.74
N ALA A 174 15.83 20.99 11.00
CA ALA A 174 17.20 21.05 10.48
C ALA A 174 17.43 22.30 9.60
N LEU A 175 16.49 22.63 8.71
CA LEU A 175 16.55 23.83 7.87
C LEU A 175 16.52 25.14 8.68
N GLY A 176 15.75 25.18 9.76
CA GLY A 176 15.74 26.33 10.69
C GLY A 176 17.05 26.49 11.47
N SER A 177 17.73 25.38 11.78
CA SER A 177 19.03 25.36 12.47
C SER A 177 20.24 25.40 11.53
N ALA A 178 20.06 25.22 10.22
CA ALA A 178 21.12 25.12 9.21
C ALA A 178 21.88 26.43 8.95
N VAL A 179 21.64 27.47 9.76
CA VAL A 179 22.33 28.76 9.67
C VAL A 179 23.72 28.73 10.34
N GLY A 180 24.26 27.59 10.83
CA GLY A 180 25.63 27.62 11.37
C GLY A 180 26.35 26.37 11.86
N GLY A 181 25.95 25.13 11.50
CA GLY A 181 26.64 23.92 11.99
C GLY A 181 26.90 22.88 10.92
N GLU A 182 28.15 22.44 10.79
CA GLU A 182 28.61 21.42 9.82
C GLU A 182 27.94 20.04 10.05
N ASP A 183 27.51 19.76 11.29
CA ASP A 183 26.80 18.54 11.67
C ASP A 183 25.34 18.49 11.17
N ALA A 184 24.72 19.64 10.87
CA ALA A 184 23.33 19.70 10.45
C ALA A 184 23.13 19.09 9.05
N ALA A 185 24.13 19.19 8.17
CA ALA A 185 24.07 18.69 6.80
C ALA A 185 24.06 17.14 6.74
N SER A 186 24.80 16.47 7.63
CA SER A 186 24.89 15.01 7.65
C SER A 186 23.58 14.37 8.17
N MET A 187 22.98 14.94 9.21
CA MET A 187 21.68 14.50 9.74
C MET A 187 20.54 14.76 8.75
N PHE A 188 20.59 15.88 8.03
CA PHE A 188 19.58 16.22 7.03
C PHE A 188 19.47 15.16 5.92
N PHE A 189 20.59 14.62 5.45
CA PHE A 189 20.59 13.54 4.47
C PHE A 189 19.83 12.30 4.97
N TRP A 190 20.07 11.89 6.22
CA TRP A 190 19.37 10.75 6.82
C TRP A 190 17.86 10.99 6.95
N TYR A 191 17.45 12.19 7.32
CA TYR A 191 16.03 12.55 7.41
C TYR A 191 15.35 12.52 6.04
N ILE A 192 15.98 13.06 5.00
CA ILE A 192 15.46 12.98 3.63
C ILE A 192 15.35 11.53 3.16
N LEU A 193 16.36 10.71 3.41
CA LEU A 193 16.35 9.31 3.01
C LEU A 193 15.19 8.58 3.69
N TRP A 194 15.02 8.76 5.00
CA TRP A 194 13.91 8.16 5.74
C TRP A 194 12.55 8.68 5.22
N LEU A 195 12.41 9.99 4.99
CA LEU A 195 11.22 10.61 4.42
C LEU A 195 10.88 10.02 3.05
N ALA A 196 11.88 9.86 2.18
CA ALA A 196 11.70 9.30 0.85
C ALA A 196 11.14 7.87 0.91
N THR A 197 11.64 7.03 1.82
CA THR A 197 11.09 5.67 1.99
C THR A 197 9.62 5.68 2.43
N ALA A 198 9.25 6.58 3.35
CA ALA A 198 7.87 6.73 3.81
C ALA A 198 6.93 7.22 2.70
N VAL A 199 7.36 8.25 1.95
CA VAL A 199 6.60 8.82 0.83
C VAL A 199 6.45 7.80 -0.31
N LEU A 200 7.51 7.07 -0.67
CA LEU A 200 7.44 6.02 -1.69
C LEU A 200 6.44 4.92 -1.30
N THR A 201 6.48 4.48 -0.04
CA THR A 201 5.53 3.49 0.49
C THR A 201 4.09 3.99 0.36
N LEU A 202 3.84 5.26 0.74
CA LEU A 202 2.54 5.89 0.65
C LEU A 202 2.06 5.98 -0.81
N VAL A 203 2.91 6.47 -1.71
CA VAL A 203 2.58 6.61 -3.14
C VAL A 203 2.25 5.24 -3.74
N PHE A 204 3.08 4.22 -3.50
CA PHE A 204 2.81 2.87 -4.01
C PHE A 204 1.51 2.28 -3.49
N CYS A 205 1.09 2.59 -2.26
CA CYS A 205 -0.22 2.19 -1.75
C CYS A 205 -1.38 2.97 -2.40
N CYS A 206 -1.14 4.19 -2.91
CA CYS A 206 -2.16 5.03 -3.53
C CYS A 206 -2.38 4.72 -5.03
N LEU A 207 -1.40 4.12 -5.72
CA LEU A 207 -1.50 3.83 -7.15
C LEU A 207 -2.55 2.76 -7.51
N SER A 208 -3.01 2.81 -8.76
CA SER A 208 -4.01 1.89 -9.31
C SER A 208 -3.67 0.39 -9.15
N PRO A 209 -2.40 -0.07 -9.32
CA PRO A 209 -2.06 -1.47 -9.12
C PRO A 209 -2.32 -1.96 -7.69
N ALA A 210 -2.07 -1.11 -6.69
CA ALA A 210 -2.41 -1.44 -5.30
C ALA A 210 -3.92 -1.54 -5.12
N SER A 211 -4.68 -0.60 -5.69
CA SER A 211 -6.15 -0.66 -5.64
C SER A 211 -6.70 -1.95 -6.24
N GLN A 212 -6.23 -2.34 -7.43
CA GLN A 212 -6.65 -3.59 -8.09
C GLN A 212 -6.26 -4.82 -7.26
N TRP A 213 -5.04 -4.84 -6.72
CA TRP A 213 -4.59 -5.94 -5.86
C TRP A 213 -5.50 -6.11 -4.64
N PHE A 214 -5.73 -5.05 -3.87
CA PHE A 214 -6.50 -5.15 -2.62
C PHE A 214 -8.02 -5.29 -2.81
N ASN A 215 -8.52 -5.05 -4.03
CA ASN A 215 -9.93 -5.24 -4.43
C ASN A 215 -10.19 -6.57 -5.16
N ARG A 216 -9.16 -7.40 -5.38
CA ARG A 216 -9.33 -8.66 -6.11
C ARG A 216 -10.30 -9.61 -5.40
N PRO A 217 -11.07 -10.41 -6.14
CA PRO A 217 -11.84 -11.51 -5.55
C PRO A 217 -10.92 -12.46 -4.78
N GLN A 218 -11.38 -12.94 -3.64
CA GLN A 218 -10.73 -14.01 -2.88
C GLN A 218 -11.66 -15.22 -2.94
N TYR A 219 -11.12 -16.35 -3.39
CA TYR A 219 -11.81 -17.64 -3.48
C TYR A 219 -11.24 -18.58 -2.43
#